data_AF-A0A8X6MPG0-F1
#
_entry.id   AF-A0A8X6MPG0-F1
#
_cell.length_a   1.000
_cell.length_b   1.000
_cell.length_c   1.000
_cell.angle_alpha   90.00
_cell.angle_beta   90.00
_cell.angle_gamma   90.00
#
_symmetry.space_group_name_H-M   'P 1'
#
loop_
_entity.id
_entity.type
_entity.pdbx_description
1 polymer ?
#
loop_
_entity_poly.entity_id
_entity_poly.type
_entity_poly.pdbx_seq_one_letter_code
_entity_poly.pdbx_strand_id
1 'polypeptide(L)'
;MLKLIHEAHFGIEKCKKRAREIMYWPGINSDIETVASECVICEKFKKANCKEPLKPYTVPYRPFENIGVDVMDFGNISYLVVMDYYSK
;
A
#
# COMPACT_ATOMS: atom_id res chain seq x y z
N MET A 1 15.22 -5.33 -26.10
CA MET A 1 15.50 -3.88 -25.97
C MET A 1 14.68 -3.20 -24.88
N LEU A 2 13.34 -3.30 -24.86
CA LEU A 2 12.53 -2.64 -23.81
C LEU A 2 12.88 -3.06 -22.37
N LYS A 3 13.18 -4.35 -22.16
CA LYS A 3 13.69 -4.85 -20.87
C LYS A 3 14.97 -4.13 -20.40
N LEU A 4 15.88 -3.80 -21.33
CA LEU A 4 17.11 -3.04 -21.03
C LEU A 4 16.79 -1.57 -20.67
N ILE A 5 15.82 -0.96 -21.36
CA ILE A 5 15.35 0.39 -21.03
C ILE A 5 14.75 0.45 -19.60
N HIS A 6 14.13 -0.64 -19.16
CA HIS A 6 13.52 -0.78 -17.85
C HIS A 6 14.44 -1.38 -16.77
N GLU A 7 15.66 -1.82 -17.11
CA GLU A 7 16.57 -2.55 -16.20
C GLU A 7 16.84 -1.82 -14.88
N ALA A 8 16.94 -0.49 -14.92
CA ALA A 8 17.15 0.35 -13.74
C ALA A 8 15.84 0.76 -13.03
N HIS A 9 14.71 0.10 -13.33
CA HIS A 9 13.39 0.33 -12.75
C HIS A 9 12.93 1.80 -12.76
N PHE A 10 13.28 2.52 -13.82
CA PHE A 10 12.84 3.89 -13.97
C PHE A 10 11.33 3.95 -14.19
N GLY A 11 10.73 5.04 -13.73
CA GLY A 11 9.33 5.34 -14.01
C GLY A 11 9.06 5.38 -15.52
N ILE A 12 7.83 5.05 -15.90
CA ILE A 12 7.36 4.90 -17.28
C ILE A 12 7.81 6.07 -18.17
N GLU A 13 7.64 7.31 -17.71
CA GLU A 13 8.01 8.50 -18.50
C GLU A 13 9.52 8.61 -18.79
N LYS A 14 10.37 8.18 -17.85
CA LYS A 14 11.81 8.16 -18.05
C LYS A 14 12.23 7.03 -18.99
N CYS A 15 11.56 5.88 -18.93
CA CYS A 15 11.72 4.81 -19.92
C CYS A 15 11.31 5.29 -21.33
N LYS A 16 10.17 5.96 -21.47
CA LYS A 16 9.71 6.56 -22.74
C LYS A 16 10.71 7.61 -23.27
N LYS A 17 11.24 8.47 -22.40
CA LYS A 17 12.26 9.45 -22.79
C LYS A 17 13.50 8.78 -23.37
N ARG A 18 14.06 7.78 -22.68
CA ARG A 18 15.23 7.02 -23.16
C ARG A 18 14.95 6.27 -24.47
N ALA A 19 13.77 5.66 -24.60
CA ALA A 19 13.40 4.96 -25.82
C ALA A 19 13.41 5.89 -27.04
N ARG A 20 12.86 7.10 -26.90
CA ARG A 20 12.80 8.13 -27.95
C ARG A 20 14.18 8.60 -28.44
N GLU A 21 15.23 8.42 -27.66
CA GLU A 21 16.60 8.80 -28.04
C GLU A 21 17.25 7.77 -28.99
N ILE A 22 16.77 6.53 -29.00
CA ILE A 22 17.48 5.41 -29.66
C ILE A 22 16.61 4.57 -30.60
N MET A 23 15.27 4.64 -30.52
CA MET A 23 14.40 3.79 -31.32
C MET A 23 12.97 4.33 -31.48
N TYR A 24 12.26 3.84 -32.50
CA TYR A 24 10.88 4.21 -32.79
C TYR A 24 10.12 3.09 -33.51
N TRP A 25 8.86 2.87 -33.12
CA TRP A 25 7.83 2.16 -33.89
C TRP A 25 6.43 2.59 -33.40
N PRO A 26 5.39 2.40 -34.22
CA PRO A 26 4.00 2.59 -33.78
C PRO A 26 3.67 1.68 -32.58
N GLY A 27 3.22 2.26 -31.47
CA GLY A 27 2.87 1.50 -30.25
C GLY A 27 3.97 1.38 -29.20
N ILE A 28 5.17 1.91 -29.45
CA ILE A 28 6.32 1.83 -28.50
C ILE A 28 5.99 2.25 -27.07
N ASN A 29 5.15 3.28 -26.88
CA ASN A 29 4.76 3.74 -25.56
C ASN A 29 3.94 2.69 -24.80
N SER A 30 3.00 2.04 -25.50
CA SER A 30 2.19 0.97 -24.95
C SER A 30 3.06 -0.22 -24.54
N ASP A 31 4.02 -0.60 -25.38
CA ASP A 31 4.92 -1.71 -25.06
C ASP A 31 5.82 -1.39 -23.84
N ILE A 32 6.27 -0.14 -23.68
CA ILE A 32 7.02 0.31 -22.50
C ILE A 32 6.15 0.23 -21.24
N GLU A 33 4.89 0.65 -21.33
CA GLU A 33 3.94 0.58 -20.23
C GLU A 33 3.69 -0.87 -19.80
N THR A 34 3.50 -1.79 -20.76
CA THR A 34 3.35 -3.22 -20.50
C THR A 34 4.57 -3.81 -19.80
N VAL A 35 5.79 -3.53 -20.28
CA VAL A 35 7.02 -4.03 -19.64
C VAL A 35 7.18 -3.51 -18.21
N ALA A 36 6.80 -2.25 -17.96
CA ALA A 36 6.87 -1.66 -16.63
C ALA A 36 5.77 -2.17 -15.69
N SER A 37 4.55 -2.44 -16.19
CA SER A 37 3.42 -2.91 -15.39
C SER A 37 3.55 -4.39 -14.99
N GLU A 38 4.18 -5.20 -15.84
CA GLU A 38 4.48 -6.62 -15.57
C GLU A 38 5.72 -6.82 -14.69
N CYS A 39 6.41 -5.74 -14.31
CA CYS A 39 7.62 -5.81 -13.52
C CYS A 39 7.32 -6.08 -12.03
N VAL A 40 7.60 -7.32 -11.59
CA VAL A 40 7.39 -7.78 -10.20
C VAL A 40 8.14 -6.93 -9.18
N ILE A 41 9.34 -6.44 -9.52
CA ILE A 41 10.14 -5.59 -8.63
C ILE A 41 9.45 -4.23 -8.46
N CYS A 42 9.01 -3.62 -9.56
CA CYS A 42 8.30 -2.35 -9.50
C CYS A 42 6.98 -2.47 -8.72
N GLU A 43 6.23 -3.57 -8.89
CA GLU A 43 5.00 -3.79 -8.14
C GLU A 43 5.28 -3.97 -6.64
N LYS A 44 6.32 -4.73 -6.27
CA LYS A 44 6.73 -4.94 -4.87
C LYS A 44 7.10 -3.65 -4.14
N PHE A 45 7.76 -2.72 -4.83
CA PHE A 45 8.22 -1.44 -4.25
C PHE A 45 7.34 -0.25 -4.62
N LYS A 46 6.20 -0.48 -5.27
CA LYS A 46 5.25 0.56 -5.60
C LYS A 46 4.73 1.20 -4.31
N LYS A 47 4.49 2.51 -4.36
CA LYS A 47 3.83 3.21 -3.25
C LYS A 47 2.47 2.57 -3.01
N ALA A 48 2.18 2.27 -1.75
CA ALA A 48 0.86 1.81 -1.34
C ALA A 48 -0.20 2.87 -1.69
N ASN A 49 -1.41 2.39 -1.95
CA ASN A 49 -2.57 3.26 -2.08
C ASN A 49 -2.82 4.03 -0.77
N CYS A 50 -3.57 5.13 -0.85
CA CYS A 50 -4.06 5.80 0.33
C CYS A 50 -4.85 4.82 1.20
N LYS A 51 -4.64 4.87 2.52
CA LYS A 51 -5.45 4.08 3.46
C LYS A 51 -6.91 4.52 3.33
N GLU A 52 -7.83 3.56 3.36
CA GLU A 52 -9.25 3.88 3.45
C GLU A 52 -9.56 4.63 4.76
N PRO A 53 -10.58 5.51 4.78
CA PRO A 53 -11.02 6.15 6.02
C PRO A 53 -11.41 5.11 7.07
N LEU A 54 -11.12 5.42 8.35
CA LEU A 54 -11.58 4.60 9.47
C LEU A 54 -13.11 4.57 9.49
N LYS A 55 -13.68 3.36 9.61
CA LYS A 55 -15.12 3.21 9.82
C LYS A 55 -15.42 3.41 11.30
N PRO A 56 -16.22 4.43 11.68
CA PRO A 56 -16.61 4.59 13.07
C PRO A 56 -17.50 3.42 13.49
N TYR A 57 -17.34 2.96 14.73
CA TYR A 57 -18.28 2.01 15.32
C TYR A 57 -19.52 2.74 15.85
N THR A 58 -20.66 2.05 15.84
CA THR A 58 -21.86 2.50 16.55
C THR A 58 -21.64 2.35 18.05
N VAL A 59 -21.95 3.39 18.82
CA VAL A 59 -21.95 3.28 20.29
C VAL A 59 -23.02 2.25 20.69
N PRO A 60 -22.71 1.30 21.58
CA PRO A 60 -23.70 0.33 22.05
C PRO A 60 -24.88 1.03 22.77
N TYR A 61 -25.96 0.31 23.03
CA TYR A 61 -27.16 0.86 23.68
C TYR A 61 -27.17 0.67 25.20
N ARG A 62 -26.32 -0.23 25.73
CA ARG A 62 -26.22 -0.50 27.17
C ARG A 62 -24.80 -0.85 27.61
N PRO A 63 -24.47 -0.66 28.91
CA PRO A 63 -23.20 -1.08 29.47
C PRO A 63 -22.90 -2.56 29.21
N PHE A 64 -21.63 -2.87 28.96
CA PHE A 64 -21.10 -4.22 28.75
C PHE A 64 -21.65 -4.95 27.51
N GLU A 65 -22.31 -4.24 26.59
CA GLU A 65 -22.75 -4.83 25.32
C GLU A 65 -21.56 -5.13 24.40
N ASN A 66 -20.60 -4.20 24.32
CA ASN A 66 -19.34 -4.40 23.61
C ASN A 66 -18.18 -4.06 24.55
N ILE A 67 -17.23 -5.00 24.67
CA ILE A 67 -16.06 -4.86 25.55
C ILE A 67 -14.79 -5.00 24.72
N GLY A 68 -13.85 -4.08 24.92
CA GLY A 68 -12.49 -4.19 24.40
C GLY A 68 -11.60 -4.77 25.48
N VAL A 69 -10.81 -5.76 25.10
CA VAL A 69 -9.83 -6.37 25.98
C VAL A 69 -8.49 -6.37 25.26
N ASP A 70 -7.46 -5.89 25.96
CA ASP A 70 -6.09 -5.90 25.46
C ASP A 70 -5.11 -6.27 26.58
N VAL A 71 -3.92 -6.72 26.22
CA VAL A 71 -2.84 -7.01 27.17
C VAL A 71 -1.84 -5.87 27.13
N MET A 72 -1.52 -5.34 28.30
CA MET A 72 -0.55 -4.26 28.45
C MET A 72 0.53 -4.67 29.43
N ASP A 73 1.80 -4.46 29.08
CA ASP A 73 2.93 -4.62 29.99
C ASP A 73 3.37 -3.27 30.55
N PHE A 74 3.54 -3.20 31.87
CA PHE A 74 4.09 -2.03 32.54
C PHE A 74 4.90 -2.43 33.77
N GLY A 75 6.12 -1.92 33.89
CA GLY A 75 6.99 -2.21 35.03
C GLY A 75 7.30 -3.70 35.23
N ASN A 76 7.49 -4.44 34.14
CA ASN A 76 7.67 -5.91 34.14
C ASN A 76 6.47 -6.71 34.72
N ILE A 77 5.28 -6.12 34.72
CA ILE A 77 4.03 -6.78 35.08
C ILE A 77 3.09 -6.70 33.89
N SER A 78 2.42 -7.81 33.57
CA SER A 78 1.40 -7.89 32.54
C SER A 78 0.02 -7.64 33.14
N TYR A 79 -0.77 -6.80 32.46
CA TYR A 79 -2.12 -6.41 32.84
C TYR A 79 -3.10 -6.79 31.75
N LEU A 80 -4.30 -7.18 32.16
CA LEU A 80 -5.45 -7.28 31.27
C LEU A 80 -6.25 -5.99 31.37
N VAL A 81 -6.24 -5.19 30.30
CA VAL A 81 -6.99 -3.94 30.21
C VAL A 81 -8.36 -4.24 29.62
N VAL A 82 -9.41 -3.83 30.33
CA VAL A 82 -10.80 -4.06 29.93
C VAL A 82 -11.52 -2.71 29.85
N MET A 83 -12.20 -2.46 28.73
CA MET A 83 -12.95 -1.23 28.47
C MET A 83 -14.37 -1.56 28.01
N ASP A 84 -15.36 -0.91 28.61
CA ASP A 84 -16.74 -0.93 28.12
C ASP A 84 -16.97 0.19 27.09
N TYR A 85 -17.42 -0.17 25.90
CA TYR A 85 -17.59 0.78 24.80
C TYR A 85 -18.78 1.73 25.00
N TYR A 86 -19.74 1.35 25.86
CA TYR A 86 -20.88 2.20 26.19
C TYR A 86 -20.49 3.33 27.16
N SER A 87 -19.85 2.98 28.28
CA SER A 87 -19.47 3.97 29.30
C SER A 87 -18.23 4.79 28.97
N LYS A 88 -17.37 4.26 28.07
CA LYS A 88 -16.01 4.74 27.78
C LYS A 88 -15.16 4.95 29.02
#